data_AF-A0A9P5V791-F1
#
_entry.id   AF-A0A9P5V791-F1
#
_cell.length_a   1.000
_cell.length_b   1.000
_cell.length_c   1.000
_cell.angle_alpha   90.00
_cell.angle_beta   90.00
_cell.angle_gamma   90.00
#
_symmetry.space_group_name_H-M   'P 1'
#
loop_
_entity.id
_entity.type
_entity.pdbx_description
1 polymer ?
#
loop_
_entity_poly.entity_id
_entity_poly.type
_entity_poly.pdbx_seq_one_letter_code
_entity_poly.pdbx_strand_id
1 'polypeptide(L)'
;MPVVVVLATAIALCLVSQVPSTTMASPIATPNPHQNTFTRPSVKPVTVCGTVIGIDFDKEEFSVGFVNLTNQVELIPNKDGDIYTPCYVRIIDFPDDSTREILFGKDALTRPLNEREKKLTNAMYEAQKKYREENPIQNYSLPIPDIHLQFHPDRAYGLGEFDSINLQNIYRKFPSSRWFYTEEGVMMVGDEWENMSPRSYGHGNWNATGQCPGPTDAELEYWRKMREKEYTQKQTVAGLLMRQAKEMAEERLREKVKFAVVTVPSLTDKPHSRTLRDTPPALHMEDLVQGGLYPLRVLEQPEAAVLAYEPQIAKAERAASGRPQMVVFYYLNPFTEGISVFETNRDPAEEDFLRLKTVAKYHFYPSVHERMVKAMVQYFYEMYTNGSHLAVDTPREDCDDCKWFLDTYASNPKEQAMAFLQNDIQRMSQRSRTWPLDDSENDTKEERLFVSMMEYVVLTRKEWRDFERAWLMTHFRAMLDRAYEKSGVEVEARPQRIDHFLIVDESRFRNRTSSIMREALGGSAELNELVDPVIERKLGLVISHGAARFADYLTKRSSRHSCQ
;
A
#
# COMPACT_ATOMS: atom_id res chain seq x y z
N MET A 1 -42.79 21.04 -34.12
CA MET A 1 -41.78 20.11 -33.56
C MET A 1 -40.34 20.56 -33.89
N PRO A 2 -39.83 21.68 -33.30
CA PRO A 2 -38.38 21.84 -33.17
C PRO A 2 -37.90 22.14 -31.74
N VAL A 3 -38.80 22.34 -30.77
CA VAL A 3 -38.44 22.77 -29.40
C VAL A 3 -37.86 21.62 -28.56
N VAL A 4 -38.21 20.36 -28.85
CA VAL A 4 -37.77 19.19 -28.06
C VAL A 4 -36.30 18.82 -28.34
N VAL A 5 -35.80 19.08 -29.56
CA VAL A 5 -34.42 18.76 -29.93
C VAL A 5 -33.42 19.73 -29.28
N VAL A 6 -33.78 21.01 -29.18
CA VAL A 6 -32.92 22.04 -28.57
C VAL A 6 -32.78 21.83 -27.05
N LEU A 7 -33.82 21.34 -26.37
CA LEU A 7 -33.75 21.04 -24.93
C LEU A 7 -32.85 19.84 -24.63
N ALA A 8 -32.89 18.80 -25.48
CA ALA A 8 -32.06 17.61 -25.30
C ALA A 8 -30.56 17.90 -25.55
N THR A 9 -30.23 18.83 -26.46
CA THR A 9 -28.83 19.22 -26.71
C THR A 9 -28.29 20.13 -25.59
N ALA A 10 -29.13 20.98 -24.99
CA ALA A 10 -28.73 21.86 -23.89
C ALA A 10 -28.45 21.07 -22.59
N ILE A 11 -29.25 20.03 -22.29
CA ILE A 11 -29.02 19.16 -21.13
C ILE A 11 -27.74 18.34 -21.29
N ALA A 12 -27.45 17.86 -22.50
CA ALA A 12 -26.19 17.16 -22.79
C ALA A 12 -24.95 18.07 -22.67
N LEU A 13 -25.06 19.37 -22.97
CA LEU A 13 -23.97 20.33 -22.82
C LEU A 13 -23.74 20.76 -21.35
N CYS A 14 -24.79 20.86 -20.54
CA CYS A 14 -24.65 21.20 -19.11
C CYS A 14 -24.01 20.07 -18.28
N LEU A 15 -24.22 18.81 -18.65
CA LEU A 15 -23.61 17.65 -17.98
C LEU A 15 -22.10 17.50 -18.27
N VAL A 16 -21.59 18.08 -19.36
CA VAL A 16 -20.16 18.03 -19.71
C VAL A 16 -19.37 19.21 -19.09
N SER A 17 -20.04 20.29 -18.67
CA SER A 17 -19.38 21.48 -18.10
C SER A 17 -19.14 21.45 -16.59
N GLN A 18 -19.64 20.44 -15.87
CA GLN A 18 -19.36 20.26 -14.44
C GLN A 18 -18.21 19.27 -14.24
N VAL A 19 -17.03 19.62 -14.74
CA VAL A 19 -15.81 18.96 -14.26
C VAL A 19 -15.62 19.38 -12.80
N PRO A 20 -15.42 18.45 -11.86
CA PRO A 20 -15.21 18.79 -10.46
C PRO A 20 -14.05 19.78 -10.34
N SER A 21 -14.27 20.84 -9.55
CA SER A 21 -13.31 21.92 -9.38
C SER A 21 -11.91 21.38 -9.07
N THR A 22 -10.90 21.83 -9.81
CA THR A 22 -9.49 21.48 -9.63
C THR A 22 -8.89 22.00 -8.30
N THR A 23 -9.72 22.51 -7.39
CA THR A 23 -9.32 23.14 -6.12
C THR A 23 -9.02 22.18 -4.98
N MET A 24 -9.16 20.87 -5.17
CA MET A 24 -8.74 19.86 -4.18
C MET A 24 -7.22 19.66 -4.09
N ALA A 25 -6.42 20.38 -4.88
CA ALA A 25 -4.97 20.36 -4.75
C ALA A 25 -4.51 21.45 -3.77
N SER A 26 -4.19 21.06 -2.53
CA SER A 26 -3.49 21.94 -1.58
C SER A 26 -2.26 22.58 -2.25
N PRO A 27 -1.98 23.88 -1.99
CA PRO A 27 -0.77 24.52 -2.49
C PRO A 27 0.46 23.87 -1.83
N ILE A 28 1.15 23.02 -2.57
CA ILE A 28 2.40 22.39 -2.14
C ILE A 28 3.53 23.34 -2.50
N ALA A 29 4.40 23.60 -1.52
CA ALA A 29 5.59 24.43 -1.68
C ALA A 29 6.40 24.01 -2.92
N THR A 30 6.77 24.99 -3.74
CA THR A 30 7.67 24.82 -4.89
C THR A 30 8.95 24.12 -4.45
N PRO A 31 9.36 23.01 -5.07
CA PRO A 31 10.58 22.30 -4.68
C PRO A 31 11.81 23.15 -4.99
N ASN A 32 12.78 23.13 -4.08
CA ASN A 32 14.08 23.75 -4.27
C ASN A 32 14.86 22.96 -5.34
N PRO A 33 15.21 23.54 -6.51
CA PRO A 33 15.84 22.82 -7.64
C PRO A 33 17.27 22.31 -7.37
N HIS A 34 17.83 22.58 -6.19
CA HIS A 34 19.22 22.23 -5.86
C HIS A 34 19.41 21.00 -4.94
N GLN A 35 18.38 20.17 -4.69
CA GLN A 35 18.49 19.03 -3.75
C GLN A 35 18.46 17.61 -4.36
N ASN A 36 18.36 17.45 -5.69
CA ASN A 36 18.20 16.13 -6.34
C ASN A 36 19.50 15.48 -6.83
N THR A 37 20.62 15.69 -6.16
CA THR A 37 21.75 14.77 -6.33
C THR A 37 21.71 13.79 -5.17
N PHE A 38 21.04 12.64 -5.39
CA PHE A 38 21.43 11.42 -4.71
C PHE A 38 22.94 11.24 -5.01
N THR A 39 23.80 11.71 -4.11
CA THR A 39 25.21 11.32 -4.14
C THR A 39 25.17 9.80 -4.08
N ARG A 40 25.53 9.14 -5.20
CA ARG A 40 25.73 7.69 -5.26
C ARG A 40 26.38 7.32 -3.93
N PRO A 41 25.74 6.52 -3.06
CA PRO A 41 26.48 5.99 -1.92
C PRO A 41 27.71 5.35 -2.54
N SER A 42 28.90 5.86 -2.21
CA SER A 42 30.13 5.28 -2.74
C SER A 42 30.18 3.89 -2.13
N VAL A 43 29.67 2.91 -2.88
CA VAL A 43 29.79 1.51 -2.50
C VAL A 43 31.29 1.29 -2.51
N LYS A 44 31.89 1.27 -1.32
CA LYS A 44 33.26 0.80 -1.19
C LYS A 44 33.30 -0.52 -1.92
N PRO A 45 34.26 -0.77 -2.81
CA PRO A 45 34.29 -2.01 -3.57
C PRO A 45 34.29 -3.18 -2.58
N VAL A 46 33.12 -3.80 -2.41
CA VAL A 46 32.96 -4.99 -1.57
C VAL A 46 33.27 -6.15 -2.50
N THR A 47 34.27 -6.95 -2.15
CA THR A 47 34.51 -8.22 -2.82
C THR A 47 33.35 -9.16 -2.48
N VAL A 48 32.51 -9.44 -3.47
CA VAL A 48 31.36 -10.34 -3.34
C VAL A 48 31.78 -11.72 -3.83
N CYS A 49 31.99 -12.67 -2.92
CA CYS A 49 32.26 -14.06 -3.26
C CYS A 49 31.06 -14.95 -2.91
N GLY A 50 30.40 -15.44 -3.95
CA GLY A 50 29.19 -16.27 -3.88
C GLY A 50 27.99 -15.64 -4.61
N THR A 51 26.86 -16.34 -4.61
CA THR A 51 25.62 -15.87 -5.22
C THR A 51 25.01 -14.73 -4.42
N VAL A 52 24.52 -13.73 -5.15
CA VAL A 52 23.68 -12.65 -4.62
C VAL A 52 22.24 -12.98 -5.01
N ILE A 53 21.33 -12.92 -4.04
CA ILE A 53 19.90 -13.10 -4.29
C ILE A 53 19.18 -11.75 -4.37
N GLY A 54 18.11 -11.68 -5.16
CA GLY A 54 17.15 -10.58 -5.13
C GLY A 54 16.02 -10.92 -4.15
N ILE A 55 15.67 -9.99 -3.27
CA ILE A 55 14.53 -10.11 -2.37
C ILE A 55 13.59 -8.95 -2.67
N ASP A 56 12.37 -9.27 -3.09
CA ASP A 56 11.30 -8.29 -3.06
C ASP A 56 10.65 -8.32 -1.68
N PHE A 57 10.80 -7.24 -0.92
CA PHE A 57 10.31 -7.18 0.44
C PHE A 57 9.23 -6.13 0.58
N ASP A 58 7.98 -6.59 0.50
CA ASP A 58 6.81 -5.76 0.74
C ASP A 58 6.27 -5.98 2.16
N LYS A 59 5.31 -5.14 2.53
CA LYS A 59 4.67 -5.08 3.83
C LYS A 59 3.89 -6.35 4.16
N GLU A 60 3.27 -6.96 3.15
CA GLU A 60 2.34 -8.09 3.31
C GLU A 60 2.96 -9.42 2.89
N GLU A 61 3.89 -9.39 1.94
CA GLU A 61 4.53 -10.57 1.39
C GLU A 61 5.94 -10.26 0.91
N PHE A 62 6.76 -11.31 0.81
CA PHE A 62 8.08 -11.24 0.21
C PHE A 62 8.29 -12.41 -0.76
N SER A 63 9.21 -12.21 -1.69
CA SER A 63 9.64 -13.23 -2.65
C SER A 63 11.14 -13.15 -2.86
N VAL A 64 11.72 -14.30 -3.22
CA VAL A 64 13.16 -14.45 -3.43
C VAL A 64 13.40 -14.90 -4.85
N GLY A 65 14.35 -14.28 -5.53
CA GLY A 65 14.70 -14.61 -6.91
C GLY A 65 16.20 -14.59 -7.15
N PHE A 66 16.62 -15.33 -8.18
CA PHE A 66 17.98 -15.33 -8.70
C PHE A 66 17.95 -15.49 -10.22
N VAL A 67 19.08 -15.27 -10.89
CA VAL A 67 19.22 -15.59 -12.32
C VAL A 67 19.93 -16.92 -12.45
N ASN A 68 19.30 -17.87 -13.13
CA ASN A 68 19.86 -19.20 -13.32
C ASN A 68 20.92 -19.23 -14.44
N LEU A 69 21.51 -20.41 -14.68
CA LEU A 69 22.54 -20.60 -15.69
C LEU A 69 22.07 -20.33 -17.14
N THR A 70 20.77 -20.35 -17.40
CA THR A 70 20.19 -20.00 -18.71
C THR A 70 19.89 -18.51 -18.86
N ASN A 71 20.37 -17.68 -17.92
CA ASN A 71 20.15 -16.23 -17.87
C ASN A 71 18.66 -15.85 -17.75
N GLN A 72 17.86 -16.73 -17.16
CA GLN A 72 16.45 -16.50 -16.83
C GLN A 72 16.32 -16.22 -15.33
N VAL A 73 15.45 -15.29 -14.97
CA VAL A 73 15.07 -15.11 -13.57
C VAL A 73 14.25 -16.33 -13.15
N GLU A 74 14.62 -16.92 -12.03
CA GLU A 74 13.86 -17.94 -11.34
C GLU A 74 13.48 -17.42 -9.95
N LEU A 75 12.19 -17.45 -9.64
CA LEU A 75 11.68 -17.14 -8.31
C LEU A 75 11.54 -18.42 -7.50
N ILE A 76 11.91 -18.36 -6.23
CA ILE A 76 12.02 -19.52 -5.35
C ILE A 76 10.68 -19.73 -4.65
N PRO A 77 9.95 -20.82 -4.93
CA PRO A 77 8.73 -21.12 -4.21
C PRO A 77 9.04 -21.41 -2.73
N ASN A 78 8.14 -21.02 -1.84
CA ASN A 78 8.19 -21.39 -0.44
C ASN A 78 7.76 -22.85 -0.25
N LYS A 79 7.73 -23.30 1.01
CA LYS A 79 7.36 -24.68 1.37
C LYS A 79 5.95 -25.09 0.95
N ASP A 80 5.06 -24.12 0.73
CA ASP A 80 3.69 -24.34 0.27
C ASP A 80 3.59 -24.39 -1.26
N GLY A 81 4.70 -24.15 -1.98
CA GLY A 81 4.75 -24.04 -3.43
C GLY A 81 4.41 -22.65 -3.97
N ASP A 82 4.11 -21.69 -3.09
CA ASP A 82 3.76 -20.32 -3.46
C ASP A 82 5.03 -19.48 -3.68
N ILE A 83 5.04 -18.61 -4.70
CA ILE A 83 6.16 -17.71 -4.99
C ILE A 83 6.29 -16.61 -3.93
N TYR A 84 5.17 -16.21 -3.33
CA TYR A 84 5.09 -15.19 -2.29
C TYR A 84 4.91 -15.84 -0.94
N THR A 85 5.68 -15.36 0.03
CA THR A 85 5.56 -15.75 1.43
C THR A 85 4.97 -14.59 2.20
N PRO A 86 3.82 -14.77 2.88
CA PRO A 86 3.27 -13.71 3.73
C PRO A 86 4.31 -13.24 4.77
N CYS A 87 4.43 -11.93 4.97
CA CYS A 87 5.33 -11.29 5.93
C CYS A 87 4.81 -11.40 7.37
N TYR A 88 4.50 -12.62 7.79
CA TYR A 88 3.99 -12.96 9.11
C TYR A 88 4.87 -13.99 9.79
N VAL A 89 5.12 -13.77 11.08
CA VAL A 89 5.86 -14.69 11.96
C VAL A 89 5.03 -14.97 13.19
N ARG A 90 4.96 -16.24 13.59
CA ARG A 90 4.38 -16.62 14.88
C ARG A 90 5.48 -17.21 15.74
N ILE A 91 5.82 -16.52 16.82
CA ILE A 91 6.86 -16.91 17.77
C ILE A 91 6.17 -17.47 19.00
N ILE A 92 6.49 -18.72 19.33
CA ILE A 92 5.92 -19.44 20.47
C ILE A 92 7.08 -19.80 21.39
N ASP A 93 7.18 -19.08 22.51
CA ASP A 93 8.15 -19.36 23.56
C ASP A 93 7.49 -20.29 24.59
N PHE A 94 8.04 -21.49 24.78
CA PHE A 94 7.55 -22.47 25.75
C PHE A 94 8.37 -22.39 27.05
N PRO A 95 7.83 -21.80 28.13
CA PRO A 95 8.60 -21.56 29.35
C PRO A 95 8.97 -22.85 30.10
N ASP A 96 8.21 -23.93 29.89
CA ASP A 96 8.34 -25.20 30.60
C ASP A 96 9.59 -26.00 30.19
N ASP A 97 10.05 -25.88 28.95
CA ASP A 97 11.26 -26.56 28.45
C ASP A 97 12.27 -25.62 27.77
N SER A 98 12.04 -24.30 27.81
CA SER A 98 12.87 -23.29 27.14
C SER A 98 13.00 -23.49 25.63
N THR A 99 12.05 -24.20 25.00
CA THR A 99 12.02 -24.33 23.55
C THR A 99 11.29 -23.15 22.90
N ARG A 100 11.68 -22.83 21.67
CA ARG A 100 11.05 -21.81 20.84
C ARG A 100 10.65 -22.43 19.52
N GLU A 101 9.38 -22.28 19.16
CA GLU A 101 8.87 -22.61 17.83
C GLU A 101 8.62 -21.31 17.05
N ILE A 102 9.02 -21.27 15.78
CA ILE A 102 8.81 -20.13 14.90
C ILE A 102 8.12 -20.64 13.64
N LEU A 103 6.95 -20.07 13.35
CA LEU A 103 6.25 -20.31 12.10
C LEU A 103 6.36 -19.08 11.21
N PHE A 104 6.34 -19.31 9.91
CA PHE A 104 6.47 -18.29 8.88
C PHE A 104 5.30 -18.36 7.91
N GLY A 105 4.97 -17.22 7.32
CA GLY A 105 4.06 -17.13 6.18
C GLY A 105 2.67 -17.68 6.49
N LYS A 106 2.18 -18.53 5.59
CA LYS A 106 0.85 -19.14 5.70
C LYS A 106 0.69 -19.94 6.98
N ASP A 107 1.71 -20.69 7.40
CA ASP A 107 1.66 -21.47 8.64
C ASP A 107 1.49 -20.59 9.88
N ALA A 108 2.13 -19.41 9.92
CA ALA A 108 1.94 -18.46 11.01
C ALA A 108 0.46 -18.03 11.12
N LEU A 109 -0.21 -17.86 9.98
CA LEU A 109 -1.59 -17.41 9.85
C LEU A 109 -2.65 -18.51 10.03
N THR A 110 -2.38 -19.73 9.55
CA THR A 110 -3.42 -20.76 9.40
C THR A 110 -3.23 -21.97 10.29
N ARG A 111 -2.04 -22.22 10.85
CA ARG A 111 -1.85 -23.41 11.71
C ARG A 111 -2.69 -23.27 12.97
N PRO A 112 -3.64 -24.18 13.25
CA PRO A 112 -4.44 -24.12 14.47
C PRO A 112 -3.54 -24.29 15.70
N LEU A 113 -4.01 -23.77 16.84
CA LEU A 113 -3.32 -23.94 18.10
C LEU A 113 -3.40 -25.40 18.55
N ASN A 114 -2.26 -25.99 18.92
CA ASN A 114 -2.24 -27.28 19.60
C ASN A 114 -2.60 -27.13 21.10
N GLU A 115 -2.83 -28.24 21.81
CA GLU A 115 -3.24 -28.19 23.22
C GLU A 115 -2.22 -27.51 24.13
N ARG A 116 -0.92 -27.65 23.82
CA ARG A 116 0.17 -27.00 24.57
C ARG A 116 0.11 -25.48 24.40
N GLU A 117 -0.08 -25.00 23.17
CA GLU A 117 -0.23 -23.58 22.83
C GLU A 117 -1.49 -22.97 23.42
N LYS A 118 -2.62 -23.70 23.41
CA LYS A 118 -3.87 -23.25 24.06
C LYS A 118 -3.68 -23.08 25.57
N LYS A 119 -3.04 -24.05 26.23
CA LYS A 119 -2.74 -23.96 27.66
C LYS A 119 -1.85 -22.76 27.99
N LEU A 120 -0.81 -22.53 27.20
CA LEU A 120 0.07 -21.37 27.34
C LEU A 120 -0.70 -20.05 27.14
N THR A 121 -1.51 -19.97 26.09
CA THR A 121 -2.33 -18.79 25.78
C THR A 121 -3.31 -18.47 26.92
N ASN A 122 -3.99 -19.49 27.47
CA ASN A 122 -4.90 -19.30 28.60
C ASN A 122 -4.14 -18.83 29.86
N ALA A 123 -2.99 -19.42 30.15
CA ALA A 123 -2.15 -18.98 31.26
C ALA A 123 -1.71 -17.51 31.10
N MET A 124 -1.40 -17.08 29.87
CA MET A 124 -1.06 -15.68 29.60
C MET A 124 -2.26 -14.75 29.83
N TYR A 125 -3.45 -15.12 29.35
CA TYR A 125 -4.67 -14.33 29.57
C TYR A 125 -5.04 -14.25 31.06
N GLU A 126 -4.92 -15.34 31.81
CA GLU A 126 -5.17 -15.36 33.26
C GLU A 126 -4.21 -14.44 34.01
N ALA A 127 -2.91 -14.48 33.67
CA ALA A 127 -1.91 -13.60 34.28
C ALA A 127 -2.13 -12.12 33.90
N GLN A 128 -2.54 -11.83 32.66
CA GLN A 128 -2.90 -10.47 32.24
C GLN A 128 -4.16 -9.98 32.98
N LYS A 129 -5.17 -10.83 33.14
CA LYS A 129 -6.39 -10.53 33.89
C LYS A 129 -6.05 -10.22 35.35
N LYS A 130 -5.29 -11.10 36.00
CA LYS A 130 -4.81 -10.90 37.38
C LYS A 130 -4.05 -9.59 37.54
N TYR A 131 -3.15 -9.27 36.61
CA TYR A 131 -2.44 -7.98 36.64
C TYR A 131 -3.39 -6.79 36.58
N ARG A 132 -4.42 -6.82 35.71
CA ARG A 132 -5.43 -5.74 35.63
C ARG A 132 -6.28 -5.62 36.89
N GLU A 133 -6.60 -6.73 37.54
CA GLU A 133 -7.33 -6.77 38.80
C GLU A 133 -6.49 -6.21 39.96
N GLU A 134 -5.19 -6.51 39.99
CA GLU A 134 -4.24 -5.99 40.98
C GLU A 134 -3.88 -4.51 40.74
N ASN A 135 -4.06 -4.02 39.52
CA ASN A 135 -3.68 -2.68 39.09
C ASN A 135 -4.83 -1.99 38.34
N PRO A 136 -5.96 -1.72 39.00
CA PRO A 136 -7.12 -1.10 38.38
C PRO A 136 -6.73 0.26 37.75
N ILE A 137 -7.25 0.46 36.53
CA ILE A 137 -6.90 1.48 35.53
C ILE A 137 -6.69 2.87 36.17
N GLN A 138 -5.42 3.29 36.33
CA GLN A 138 -4.96 4.69 36.40
C GLN A 138 -3.46 4.86 36.71
N ASN A 139 -2.73 3.78 37.04
CA ASN A 139 -1.34 3.94 37.49
C ASN A 139 -0.33 3.72 36.33
N TYR A 140 -0.23 4.70 35.42
CA TYR A 140 0.77 4.73 34.34
C TYR A 140 2.23 4.82 34.83
N SER A 141 2.41 4.95 36.15
CA SER A 141 3.68 4.85 36.86
C SER A 141 4.17 3.41 37.03
N LEU A 142 3.32 2.41 36.79
CA LEU A 142 3.70 1.00 36.95
C LEU A 142 4.57 0.53 35.78
N PRO A 143 5.54 -0.37 36.03
CA PRO A 143 6.30 -0.99 34.96
C PRO A 143 5.36 -1.77 34.03
N ILE A 144 5.57 -1.63 32.72
CA ILE A 144 4.88 -2.44 31.70
C ILE A 144 5.14 -3.90 32.05
N PRO A 145 4.10 -4.72 32.31
CA PRO A 145 4.31 -6.11 32.64
C PRO A 145 4.95 -6.83 31.48
N ASP A 146 5.91 -7.71 31.76
CA ASP A 146 6.58 -8.49 30.72
C ASP A 146 5.59 -9.30 29.88
N ILE A 147 4.42 -9.67 30.43
CA ILE A 147 3.38 -10.39 29.70
C ILE A 147 2.76 -9.61 28.54
N HIS A 148 2.72 -8.28 28.62
CA HIS A 148 2.25 -7.44 27.52
C HIS A 148 3.27 -7.35 26.37
N LEU A 149 4.48 -7.88 26.60
CA LEU A 149 5.64 -7.73 25.75
C LEU A 149 6.11 -9.07 25.16
N GLN A 150 5.55 -10.17 25.66
CA GLN A 150 5.80 -11.51 25.15
C GLN A 150 5.04 -11.76 23.84
N PHE A 151 5.63 -12.58 22.97
CA PHE A 151 4.93 -13.09 21.81
C PHE A 151 3.84 -14.06 22.26
N HIS A 152 2.63 -13.84 21.77
CA HIS A 152 1.47 -14.63 22.10
C HIS A 152 1.34 -15.80 21.10
N PRO A 153 1.11 -17.04 21.56
CA PRO A 153 0.96 -18.19 20.66
C PRO A 153 -0.23 -18.07 19.71
N ASP A 154 -1.26 -17.31 20.10
CA ASP A 154 -2.48 -17.06 19.33
C ASP A 154 -2.39 -15.83 18.42
N ARG A 155 -1.19 -15.27 18.20
CA ARG A 155 -0.96 -14.12 17.34
C ARG A 155 0.10 -14.38 16.28
N ALA A 156 -0.24 -14.03 15.04
CA ALA A 156 0.76 -13.86 13.98
C ALA A 156 1.17 -12.40 13.93
N TYR A 157 2.47 -12.12 13.95
CA TYR A 157 3.05 -10.78 13.94
C TYR A 157 3.51 -10.44 12.53
N GLY A 158 3.04 -9.30 12.01
CA GLY A 158 3.33 -8.87 10.65
C GLY A 158 4.09 -7.56 10.60
N LEU A 159 4.57 -7.21 9.41
CA LEU A 159 5.06 -5.86 9.09
C LEU A 159 3.98 -4.98 8.43
N GLY A 160 2.82 -5.61 8.17
CA GLY A 160 1.59 -5.17 7.50
C GLY A 160 0.80 -4.04 8.15
N GLU A 161 -0.37 -3.73 7.59
CA GLU A 161 -1.37 -2.83 8.22
C GLU A 161 -1.81 -3.36 9.60
N PHE A 162 -1.75 -4.68 9.75
CA PHE A 162 -1.93 -5.35 11.02
C PHE A 162 -0.58 -5.80 11.56
N ASP A 163 -0.07 -5.05 12.55
CA ASP A 163 1.14 -5.40 13.31
C ASP A 163 0.99 -6.78 13.99
N SER A 164 -0.24 -7.21 14.28
CA SER A 164 -0.55 -8.59 14.64
C SER A 164 -1.98 -8.99 14.29
N ILE A 165 -2.19 -10.27 13.99
CA ILE A 165 -3.49 -10.89 13.73
C ILE A 165 -3.77 -11.93 14.83
N ASN A 166 -4.91 -11.81 15.50
CA ASN A 166 -5.38 -12.81 16.47
C ASN A 166 -6.05 -13.98 15.73
N LEU A 167 -5.51 -15.18 15.92
CA LEU A 167 -5.95 -16.40 15.24
C LEU A 167 -7.35 -16.88 15.66
N GLN A 168 -7.78 -16.57 16.89
CA GLN A 168 -9.14 -16.90 17.36
C GLN A 168 -10.21 -16.07 16.62
N ASN A 169 -9.84 -14.90 16.09
CA ASN A 169 -10.76 -14.01 15.39
C ASN A 169 -10.81 -14.21 13.88
N ILE A 170 -9.89 -14.98 13.28
CA ILE A 170 -9.85 -15.21 11.81
C ILE A 170 -11.14 -15.90 11.31
N TYR A 171 -11.81 -16.69 12.16
CA TYR A 171 -13.08 -17.35 11.81
C TYR A 171 -14.33 -16.48 12.04
N ARG A 172 -14.20 -15.33 12.71
CA ARG A 172 -15.24 -14.31 12.75
C ARG A 172 -14.96 -13.33 11.61
N LYS A 173 -15.56 -13.58 10.44
CA LYS A 173 -15.69 -12.57 9.37
C LYS A 173 -16.37 -11.31 9.93
N PHE A 174 -15.60 -10.40 10.50
CA PHE A 174 -16.04 -9.02 10.72
C PHE A 174 -15.35 -8.14 9.68
N PRO A 175 -16.08 -7.26 8.99
CA PRO A 175 -15.45 -6.16 8.27
C PRO A 175 -14.74 -5.31 9.33
N SER A 176 -13.42 -5.20 9.22
CA SER A 176 -12.58 -4.38 10.08
C SER A 176 -12.89 -2.89 9.87
N SER A 177 -13.97 -2.44 10.48
CA SER A 177 -14.12 -1.07 10.94
C SER A 177 -13.95 -1.14 12.45
N ARG A 178 -12.98 -0.39 12.99
CA ARG A 178 -12.84 -0.21 14.44
C ARG A 178 -14.09 0.52 14.94
N TRP A 179 -15.10 -0.22 15.36
CA TRP A 179 -16.22 0.33 16.12
C TRP A 179 -15.85 0.23 17.60
N PHE A 180 -15.67 1.37 18.25
CA PHE A 180 -15.72 1.44 19.71
C PHE A 180 -17.17 1.74 20.09
N TYR A 181 -17.85 0.76 20.67
CA TYR A 181 -19.15 0.98 21.30
C TYR A 181 -18.90 1.39 22.74
N THR A 182 -19.33 2.58 23.14
CA THR A 182 -19.55 2.95 24.55
C THR A 182 -21.04 3.18 24.77
N GLU A 183 -21.49 3.08 26.04
CA GLU A 183 -22.90 3.31 26.42
C GLU A 183 -23.39 4.75 26.15
N GLU A 184 -22.51 5.68 25.72
CA GLU A 184 -22.80 7.10 25.52
C GLU A 184 -22.79 7.57 24.05
N GLY A 185 -22.71 6.66 23.08
CA GLY A 185 -22.93 6.97 21.67
C GLY A 185 -21.84 6.50 20.71
N VAL A 186 -22.16 6.56 19.41
CA VAL A 186 -21.28 6.14 18.30
C VAL A 186 -20.26 7.24 18.01
N MET A 187 -18.97 6.97 18.23
CA MET A 187 -17.89 7.85 17.75
C MET A 187 -17.51 7.48 16.32
N MET A 188 -17.87 8.33 15.37
CA MET A 188 -17.37 8.26 13.99
C MET A 188 -16.12 9.13 13.84
N VAL A 189 -15.15 8.67 13.07
CA VAL A 189 -13.90 9.40 12.79
C VAL A 189 -14.06 10.09 11.44
N GLY A 190 -14.28 11.41 11.45
CA GLY A 190 -14.33 12.28 10.26
C GLY A 190 -12.99 12.98 9.98
N ASP A 191 -12.78 13.37 8.71
CA ASP A 191 -11.53 13.88 8.11
C ASP A 191 -11.00 15.23 8.70
N GLU A 192 -11.73 15.93 9.58
CA GLU A 192 -11.28 17.21 10.14
C GLU A 192 -10.17 17.07 11.23
N TRP A 193 -9.76 15.83 11.55
CA TRP A 193 -8.84 15.52 12.64
C TRP A 193 -7.35 15.43 12.25
N GLU A 194 -6.95 15.63 10.98
CA GLU A 194 -5.53 15.59 10.56
C GLU A 194 -4.64 16.65 11.24
N ASN A 195 -5.24 17.66 11.89
CA ASN A 195 -4.51 18.67 12.69
C ASN A 195 -4.47 18.37 14.20
N MET A 196 -5.20 17.36 14.70
CA MET A 196 -5.10 16.92 16.10
C MET A 196 -4.15 15.73 16.20
N SER A 197 -3.07 15.90 16.96
CA SER A 197 -2.09 14.83 17.16
C SER A 197 -2.74 13.57 17.75
N PRO A 198 -2.16 12.37 17.57
CA PRO A 198 -2.58 11.13 18.25
C PRO A 198 -2.65 11.19 19.79
N ARG A 199 -2.32 12.33 20.41
CA ARG A 199 -2.37 12.57 21.86
C ARG A 199 -3.80 12.68 22.43
N SER A 200 -4.84 12.78 21.61
CA SER A 200 -6.23 12.94 22.08
C SER A 200 -6.99 11.62 22.27
N TYR A 201 -6.39 10.47 21.93
CA TYR A 201 -7.02 9.14 22.06
C TYR A 201 -6.95 8.54 23.48
N GLY A 202 -6.81 9.38 24.49
CA GLY A 202 -7.00 8.96 25.87
C GLY A 202 -8.49 8.95 26.21
N HIS A 203 -8.95 7.98 26.99
CA HIS A 203 -10.13 8.12 27.85
C HIS A 203 -9.89 9.28 28.85
N GLY A 204 -9.78 10.50 28.34
CA GLY A 204 -9.68 11.69 29.15
C GLY A 204 -11.03 11.88 29.80
N ASN A 205 -11.11 11.61 31.11
CA ASN A 205 -12.15 12.18 31.94
C ASN A 205 -12.16 13.67 31.64
N TRP A 206 -13.17 14.11 30.89
CA TRP A 206 -13.38 15.53 30.65
C TRP A 206 -13.51 16.15 32.02
N ASN A 207 -12.59 17.05 32.36
CA ASN A 207 -12.76 17.81 33.59
C ASN A 207 -14.02 18.68 33.43
N ALA A 208 -14.56 19.17 34.56
CA ALA A 208 -15.76 20.00 34.55
C ALA A 208 -15.64 21.29 33.70
N THR A 209 -14.45 21.63 33.20
CA THR A 209 -14.18 22.79 32.34
C THR A 209 -14.11 22.46 30.84
N GLY A 210 -14.38 21.20 30.45
CA GLY A 210 -14.36 20.80 29.04
C GLY A 210 -12.95 20.70 28.43
N GLN A 211 -11.91 20.68 29.26
CA GLN A 211 -10.52 20.54 28.82
C GLN A 211 -10.06 19.11 29.03
N CYS A 212 -9.57 18.47 27.97
CA CYS A 212 -8.88 17.20 28.09
C CYS A 212 -7.51 17.48 28.75
N PRO A 213 -7.25 17.03 30.00
CA PRO A 213 -5.89 17.07 30.51
C PRO A 213 -5.02 16.25 29.55
N GLY A 214 -3.96 16.86 29.03
CA GLY A 214 -3.00 16.15 28.19
C GLY A 214 -2.38 14.98 28.96
N PRO A 215 -1.73 14.02 28.26
CA PRO A 215 -1.06 12.91 28.93
C PRO A 215 0.01 13.45 29.90
N THR A 216 0.03 12.89 31.10
CA THR A 216 1.07 13.09 32.11
C THR A 216 2.45 12.64 31.59
N ASP A 217 3.53 13.13 32.20
CA ASP A 217 4.89 12.70 31.85
C ASP A 217 5.08 11.19 32.04
N ALA A 218 4.43 10.60 33.05
CA ALA A 218 4.44 9.15 33.28
C ALA A 218 3.74 8.39 32.13
N GLU A 219 2.59 8.87 31.66
CA GLU A 219 1.94 8.32 30.46
C GLU A 219 2.85 8.44 29.25
N LEU A 220 3.43 9.62 29.00
CA LEU A 220 4.31 9.83 27.85
C LEU A 220 5.52 8.88 27.86
N GLU A 221 6.14 8.67 29.03
CA GLU A 221 7.25 7.74 29.22
C GLU A 221 6.83 6.28 29.05
N TYR A 222 5.66 5.89 29.57
CA TYR A 222 5.06 4.58 29.34
C TYR A 222 4.86 4.32 27.84
N TRP A 223 4.22 5.26 27.14
CA TRP A 223 4.01 5.18 25.69
C TRP A 223 5.33 5.14 24.91
N ARG A 224 6.38 5.82 25.38
CA ARG A 224 7.71 5.77 24.77
C ARG A 224 8.32 4.38 24.89
N LYS A 225 8.30 3.78 26.09
CA LYS A 225 8.82 2.42 26.32
C LYS A 225 8.04 1.36 25.55
N MET A 226 6.71 1.48 25.46
CA MET A 226 5.89 0.59 24.64
C MET A 226 6.31 0.65 23.17
N ARG A 227 6.43 1.86 22.61
CA ARG A 227 6.86 2.04 21.21
C ARG A 227 8.26 1.52 20.93
N GLU A 228 9.21 1.74 21.83
CA GLU A 228 10.57 1.23 21.70
C GLU A 228 10.57 -0.30 21.62
N LYS A 229 9.72 -0.97 22.42
CA LYS A 229 9.58 -2.43 22.39
C LYS A 229 8.84 -2.94 21.16
N GLU A 230 7.77 -2.28 20.75
CA GLU A 230 7.07 -2.59 19.48
C GLU A 230 8.04 -2.48 18.29
N TYR A 231 8.91 -1.47 18.31
CA TYR A 231 9.98 -1.33 17.32
C TYR A 231 10.95 -2.52 17.35
N THR A 232 11.46 -2.91 18.52
CA THR A 232 12.31 -4.12 18.64
C THR A 232 11.60 -5.40 18.19
N GLN A 233 10.31 -5.56 18.50
CA GLN A 233 9.52 -6.70 18.02
C GLN A 233 9.44 -6.72 16.49
N LYS A 234 9.17 -5.56 15.86
CA LYS A 234 9.14 -5.43 14.40
C LYS A 234 10.49 -5.74 13.76
N GLN A 235 11.59 -5.24 14.32
CA GLN A 235 12.94 -5.61 13.88
C GLN A 235 13.20 -7.12 13.99
N THR A 236 12.76 -7.73 15.10
CA THR A 236 12.87 -9.19 15.30
C THR A 236 12.08 -9.94 14.23
N VAL A 237 10.84 -9.53 13.93
CA VAL A 237 10.00 -10.12 12.88
C VAL A 237 10.68 -9.97 11.51
N ALA A 238 11.15 -8.78 11.16
CA ALA A 238 11.85 -8.53 9.90
C ALA A 238 13.12 -9.37 9.76
N GLY A 239 13.95 -9.45 10.81
CA GLY A 239 15.16 -10.27 10.80
C GLY A 239 14.87 -11.78 10.68
N LEU A 240 13.79 -12.27 11.29
CA LEU A 240 13.34 -13.65 11.12
C LEU A 240 12.83 -13.91 9.68
N LEU A 241 12.10 -12.98 9.07
CA LEU A 241 11.67 -13.10 7.67
C LEU A 241 12.87 -13.09 6.71
N MET A 242 13.88 -12.25 6.96
CA MET A 242 15.12 -12.25 6.17
C MET A 242 15.91 -13.55 6.31
N ARG A 243 15.90 -14.15 7.50
CA ARG A 243 16.48 -15.48 7.70
C ARG A 243 15.73 -16.54 6.90
N GLN A 244 14.40 -16.52 6.90
CA GLN A 244 13.59 -17.43 6.12
C GLN A 244 13.86 -17.27 4.61
N ALA A 245 13.95 -16.04 4.10
CA ALA A 245 14.29 -15.76 2.71
C ALA A 245 15.66 -16.34 2.32
N LYS A 246 16.65 -16.19 3.21
CA LYS A 246 17.98 -16.79 3.05
C LYS A 246 17.92 -18.31 3.02
N GLU A 247 17.24 -18.93 3.99
CA GLU A 247 17.15 -20.40 4.11
C GLU A 247 16.48 -21.01 2.87
N MET A 248 15.41 -20.39 2.36
CA MET A 248 14.77 -20.77 1.10
C MET A 248 15.76 -20.75 -0.07
N ALA A 249 16.58 -19.70 -0.16
CA ALA A 249 17.59 -19.60 -1.19
C ALA A 249 18.71 -20.63 -1.05
N GLU A 250 19.22 -20.85 0.17
CA GLU A 250 20.26 -21.85 0.43
C GLU A 250 19.79 -23.27 0.09
N GLU A 251 18.54 -23.60 0.43
CA GLU A 251 17.93 -24.88 0.09
C GLU A 251 17.83 -25.07 -1.43
N ARG A 252 17.31 -24.06 -2.15
CA ARG A 252 17.12 -24.12 -3.61
C ARG A 252 18.43 -24.16 -4.38
N LEU A 253 19.43 -23.40 -3.96
CA LEU A 253 20.73 -23.27 -4.63
C LEU A 253 21.75 -24.33 -4.19
N ARG A 254 21.50 -25.00 -3.05
CA ARG A 254 22.41 -25.98 -2.42
C ARG A 254 23.79 -25.40 -2.08
N GLU A 255 23.82 -24.11 -1.72
CA GLU A 255 25.02 -23.40 -1.30
C GLU A 255 24.70 -22.32 -0.25
N LYS A 256 25.73 -21.75 0.37
CA LYS A 256 25.56 -20.70 1.37
C LYS A 256 25.36 -19.33 0.72
N VAL A 257 24.29 -18.63 1.13
CA VAL A 257 23.94 -17.31 0.62
C VAL A 257 24.30 -16.27 1.67
N LYS A 258 25.12 -15.29 1.27
CA LYS A 258 25.60 -14.23 2.17
C LYS A 258 25.13 -12.84 1.76
N PHE A 259 24.73 -12.65 0.51
CA PHE A 259 24.54 -11.33 -0.07
C PHE A 259 23.15 -11.20 -0.67
N ALA A 260 22.54 -10.03 -0.51
CA ALA A 260 21.23 -9.75 -1.07
C ALA A 260 21.16 -8.35 -1.70
N VAL A 261 20.35 -8.24 -2.74
CA VAL A 261 19.73 -7.00 -3.19
C VAL A 261 18.30 -7.02 -2.69
N VAL A 262 17.85 -5.95 -2.06
CA VAL A 262 16.52 -5.89 -1.46
C VAL A 262 15.75 -4.70 -1.98
N THR A 263 14.47 -4.85 -2.21
CA THR A 263 13.60 -3.76 -2.64
C THR A 263 12.89 -3.15 -1.44
N VAL A 264 12.57 -1.86 -1.55
CA VAL A 264 11.71 -1.17 -0.59
C VAL A 264 10.66 -0.35 -1.34
N PRO A 265 9.45 -0.20 -0.78
CA PRO A 265 8.48 0.75 -1.29
C PRO A 265 9.13 2.12 -1.43
N SER A 266 8.82 2.78 -2.52
CA SER A 266 9.44 4.04 -2.85
C SER A 266 8.77 5.15 -2.04
N LEU A 267 9.45 5.55 -0.96
CA LEU A 267 9.01 6.62 -0.06
C LEU A 267 9.35 7.98 -0.68
N THR A 268 8.49 8.98 -0.52
CA THR A 268 8.77 10.34 -1.01
C THR A 268 10.03 10.91 -0.35
N ASP A 269 10.89 11.55 -1.14
CA ASP A 269 12.26 12.00 -0.80
C ASP A 269 12.36 12.96 0.40
N LYS A 270 11.23 13.38 0.99
CA LYS A 270 11.20 14.15 2.23
C LYS A 270 10.09 13.67 3.17
N PRO A 271 10.44 13.28 4.41
CA PRO A 271 9.47 13.14 5.49
C PRO A 271 8.95 14.53 5.85
N HIS A 272 7.89 15.02 5.22
CA HIS A 272 7.34 16.37 5.49
C HIS A 272 6.07 16.39 6.33
N SER A 273 5.57 15.23 6.76
CA SER A 273 4.42 15.15 7.65
C SER A 273 4.73 14.32 8.89
N ARG A 274 4.17 14.75 10.02
CA ARG A 274 4.12 14.02 11.29
C ARG A 274 3.55 12.59 11.19
N THR A 275 3.06 12.18 10.01
CA THR A 275 2.53 10.85 9.68
C THR A 275 3.60 9.77 9.48
N LEU A 276 4.89 10.07 9.66
CA LEU A 276 5.93 9.01 9.75
C LEU A 276 5.74 8.02 10.90
N ARG A 277 4.84 8.31 11.85
CA ARG A 277 4.46 7.33 12.87
C ARG A 277 3.69 6.14 12.31
N ASP A 278 3.02 6.30 11.18
CA ASP A 278 2.18 5.27 10.54
C ASP A 278 2.76 4.79 9.20
N THR A 279 3.93 5.33 8.81
CA THR A 279 4.67 4.77 7.68
C THR A 279 5.14 3.37 8.10
N PRO A 280 4.96 2.34 7.26
CA PRO A 280 5.44 1.00 7.56
C PRO A 280 6.90 1.05 8.03
N PRO A 281 7.34 0.15 8.93
CA PRO A 281 8.75 0.07 9.27
C PRO A 281 9.51 -0.12 7.97
N ALA A 282 10.25 0.90 7.54
CA ALA A 282 11.15 0.75 6.42
C ALA A 282 12.13 -0.34 6.82
N LEU A 283 12.26 -1.40 6.02
CA LEU A 283 13.24 -2.45 6.27
C LEU A 283 14.58 -1.80 6.62
N HIS A 284 15.05 -2.01 7.84
CA HIS A 284 16.31 -1.45 8.29
C HIS A 284 17.44 -2.38 7.85
N MET A 285 18.60 -1.81 7.52
CA MET A 285 19.78 -2.60 7.17
C MET A 285 20.20 -3.56 8.29
N GLU A 286 19.88 -3.22 9.54
CA GLU A 286 20.10 -4.06 10.72
C GLU A 286 19.27 -5.35 10.68
N ASP A 287 18.03 -5.28 10.15
CA ASP A 287 17.13 -6.44 10.06
C ASP A 287 17.73 -7.51 9.11
N LEU A 288 18.33 -7.06 8.01
CA LEU A 288 19.02 -7.93 7.06
C LEU A 288 20.23 -8.62 7.69
N VAL A 289 21.01 -7.87 8.46
CA VAL A 289 22.17 -8.40 9.19
C VAL A 289 21.73 -9.42 10.25
N GLN A 290 20.63 -9.16 10.97
CA GLN A 290 20.03 -10.12 11.91
C GLN A 290 19.52 -11.40 11.23
N GLY A 291 19.08 -11.28 9.97
CA GLY A 291 18.75 -12.41 9.10
C GLY A 291 19.96 -13.17 8.56
N GLY A 292 21.18 -12.67 8.78
CA GLY A 292 22.42 -13.26 8.29
C GLY A 292 22.68 -13.00 6.80
N LEU A 293 22.12 -11.92 6.27
CA LEU A 293 22.34 -11.41 4.91
C LEU A 293 23.10 -10.08 4.96
N TYR A 294 24.04 -9.90 4.04
CA TYR A 294 24.74 -8.64 3.81
C TYR A 294 24.08 -7.93 2.62
N PRO A 295 23.36 -6.81 2.86
CA PRO A 295 22.74 -6.06 1.78
C PRO A 295 23.79 -5.32 0.95
N LEU A 296 23.92 -5.70 -0.32
CA LEU A 296 24.79 -5.01 -1.27
C LEU A 296 24.13 -3.74 -1.82
N ARG A 297 22.81 -3.77 -1.99
CA ARG A 297 22.03 -2.64 -2.46
C ARG A 297 20.59 -2.75 -1.96
N VAL A 298 20.05 -1.60 -1.60
CA VAL A 298 18.61 -1.38 -1.48
C VAL A 298 18.14 -0.66 -2.75
N LEU A 299 17.18 -1.25 -3.45
CA LEU A 299 16.53 -0.67 -4.61
C LEU A 299 15.17 -0.14 -4.20
N GLU A 300 14.73 0.94 -4.81
CA GLU A 300 13.31 1.26 -4.75
C GLU A 300 12.53 0.32 -5.68
N GLN A 301 11.30 -0.05 -5.31
CA GLN A 301 10.44 -0.89 -6.15
C GLN A 301 10.31 -0.40 -7.62
N PRO A 302 10.15 0.90 -7.92
CA PRO A 302 10.20 1.42 -9.28
C PRO A 302 11.52 1.16 -10.02
N GLU A 303 12.66 1.27 -9.33
CA GLU A 303 13.97 1.00 -9.93
C GLU A 303 14.06 -0.48 -10.31
N ALA A 304 13.73 -1.37 -9.37
CA ALA A 304 13.69 -2.80 -9.62
C ALA A 304 12.75 -3.13 -10.78
N ALA A 305 11.55 -2.54 -10.81
CA ALA A 305 10.61 -2.80 -11.87
C ALA A 305 11.14 -2.43 -13.27
N VAL A 306 11.86 -1.32 -13.41
CA VAL A 306 12.53 -0.99 -14.69
C VAL A 306 13.64 -2.00 -15.01
N LEU A 307 14.43 -2.43 -14.03
CA LEU A 307 15.50 -3.42 -14.22
C LEU A 307 14.98 -4.81 -14.63
N ALA A 308 13.73 -5.13 -14.29
CA ALA A 308 13.09 -6.38 -14.75
C ALA A 308 13.01 -6.45 -16.29
N TYR A 309 12.91 -5.28 -16.93
CA TYR A 309 12.82 -5.11 -18.38
C TYR A 309 14.14 -4.62 -19.01
N GLU A 310 15.27 -4.73 -18.29
CA GLU A 310 16.58 -4.29 -18.79
C GLU A 310 16.89 -4.85 -20.19
N PRO A 311 16.68 -6.15 -20.51
CA PRO A 311 17.02 -6.67 -21.83
C PRO A 311 16.25 -6.01 -22.97
N GLN A 312 14.96 -5.71 -22.76
CA GLN A 312 14.09 -5.06 -23.73
C GLN A 312 14.49 -3.60 -23.92
N ILE A 313 14.74 -2.88 -22.83
CA ILE A 313 15.15 -1.47 -22.86
C ILE A 313 16.52 -1.34 -23.52
N ALA A 314 17.47 -2.21 -23.17
CA ALA A 314 18.79 -2.24 -23.77
C ALA A 314 18.76 -2.53 -25.29
N LYS A 315 17.86 -3.42 -25.73
CA LYS A 315 17.67 -3.67 -27.16
C LYS A 315 17.16 -2.42 -27.88
N ALA A 316 16.21 -1.70 -27.28
CA ALA A 316 15.68 -0.45 -27.83
C ALA A 316 16.76 0.65 -27.86
N GLU A 317 17.55 0.79 -26.79
CA GLU A 317 18.67 1.71 -26.70
C GLU A 317 19.70 1.47 -27.82
N ARG A 318 20.09 0.22 -28.07
CA ARG A 318 20.99 -0.15 -29.16
C ARG A 318 20.40 0.17 -30.53
N ALA A 319 19.10 -0.09 -30.72
CA ALA A 319 18.40 0.26 -31.96
C ALA A 319 18.33 1.79 -32.17
N ALA A 320 18.31 2.57 -31.08
CA ALA A 320 18.37 4.02 -31.07
C ALA A 320 19.82 4.57 -31.05
N SER A 321 20.80 3.81 -31.54
CA SER A 321 22.21 4.20 -31.62
C SER A 321 22.84 4.63 -30.29
N GLY A 322 22.44 3.99 -29.19
CA GLY A 322 22.96 4.29 -27.85
C GLY A 322 22.40 5.58 -27.23
N ARG A 323 21.35 6.16 -27.80
CA ARG A 323 20.64 7.30 -27.19
C ARG A 323 20.04 6.82 -25.85
N PRO A 324 20.17 7.59 -24.75
CA PRO A 324 19.47 7.30 -23.51
C PRO A 324 17.97 7.12 -23.74
N GLN A 325 17.40 6.07 -23.15
CA GLN A 325 15.98 5.81 -23.22
C GLN A 325 15.28 6.45 -22.03
N MET A 326 14.10 7.00 -22.28
CA MET A 326 13.22 7.49 -21.24
C MET A 326 12.17 6.43 -20.92
N VAL A 327 12.14 5.96 -19.67
CA VAL A 327 11.18 4.99 -19.15
C VAL A 327 10.27 5.64 -18.12
N VAL A 328 8.95 5.67 -18.37
CA VAL A 328 7.99 6.02 -17.32
C VAL A 328 7.46 4.74 -16.70
N PHE A 329 7.61 4.65 -15.39
CA PHE A 329 7.04 3.60 -14.56
C PHE A 329 5.88 4.16 -13.77
N TYR A 330 4.69 3.67 -14.02
CA TYR A 330 3.51 3.92 -13.21
C TYR A 330 3.14 2.63 -12.48
N TYR A 331 2.93 2.74 -11.18
CA TYR A 331 2.42 1.64 -10.40
C TYR A 331 1.26 2.05 -9.51
N LEU A 332 0.39 1.07 -9.28
CA LEU A 332 -0.78 1.25 -8.48
C LEU A 332 -1.10 -0.04 -7.73
N ASN A 333 -1.09 0.03 -6.41
CA ASN A 333 -1.48 -1.07 -5.53
C ASN A 333 -2.57 -0.59 -4.53
N PRO A 334 -3.14 -1.49 -3.70
CA PRO A 334 -4.23 -1.13 -2.80
C PRO A 334 -3.92 -0.02 -1.81
N PHE A 335 -2.65 0.22 -1.51
CA PHE A 335 -2.19 1.12 -0.45
C PHE A 335 -1.46 2.37 -0.96
N THR A 336 -0.87 2.27 -2.16
CA THR A 336 0.10 3.23 -2.67
C THR A 336 -0.05 3.41 -4.17
N GLU A 337 0.29 4.60 -4.63
CA GLU A 337 0.34 4.92 -6.04
C GLU A 337 1.60 5.73 -6.30
N GLY A 338 2.27 5.50 -7.43
CA GLY A 338 3.35 6.36 -7.82
C GLY A 338 3.67 6.32 -9.31
N ILE A 339 4.32 7.40 -9.73
CA ILE A 339 4.91 7.53 -11.05
C ILE A 339 6.37 7.95 -10.90
N SER A 340 7.24 7.22 -11.58
CA SER A 340 8.67 7.47 -11.65
C SER A 340 9.10 7.57 -13.11
N VAL A 341 10.02 8.48 -13.39
CA VAL A 341 10.54 8.78 -14.72
C VAL A 341 12.04 8.53 -14.66
N PHE A 342 12.53 7.62 -15.50
CA PHE A 342 13.92 7.19 -15.52
C PHE A 342 14.57 7.46 -16.86
N GLU A 343 15.73 8.11 -16.84
CA GLU A 343 16.65 8.14 -17.96
C GLU A 343 17.59 6.94 -17.82
N THR A 344 17.66 6.12 -18.85
CA THR A 344 18.43 4.89 -18.86
C THR A 344 19.53 4.95 -19.90
N ASN A 345 20.75 4.61 -19.53
CA ASN A 345 21.89 4.60 -20.44
C ASN A 345 22.85 3.47 -20.04
N ARG A 346 23.51 2.84 -20.99
CA ARG A 346 24.62 1.93 -20.71
C ARG A 346 25.88 2.71 -20.35
N ASP A 347 26.60 2.24 -19.34
CA ASP A 347 27.92 2.79 -19.07
C ASP A 347 28.91 2.25 -20.12
N PRO A 348 29.62 3.10 -20.87
CA PRO A 348 30.61 2.64 -21.85
C PRO A 348 31.70 1.77 -21.22
N ALA A 349 31.99 1.93 -19.92
CA ALA A 349 32.98 1.12 -19.22
C ALA A 349 32.40 -0.20 -18.67
N GLU A 350 31.08 -0.31 -18.57
CA GLU A 350 30.37 -1.46 -18.00
C GLU A 350 29.29 -1.93 -18.98
N GLU A 351 29.69 -2.22 -20.23
CA GLU A 351 28.86 -2.48 -21.42
C GLU A 351 27.68 -3.46 -21.24
N ASP A 352 27.61 -4.16 -20.11
CA ASP A 352 26.69 -5.25 -19.84
C ASP A 352 25.40 -4.85 -19.09
N PHE A 353 25.31 -3.67 -18.47
CA PHE A 353 24.12 -3.33 -17.64
C PHE A 353 23.65 -1.88 -17.74
N LEU A 354 22.34 -1.71 -17.59
CA LEU A 354 21.65 -0.45 -17.71
C LEU A 354 21.79 0.40 -16.44
N ARG A 355 22.28 1.62 -16.60
CA ARG A 355 22.33 2.61 -15.53
C ARG A 355 21.02 3.38 -15.49
N LEU A 356 20.35 3.36 -14.35
CA LEU A 356 19.16 4.16 -14.08
C LEU A 356 19.55 5.52 -13.48
N LYS A 357 18.93 6.57 -13.99
CA LYS A 357 18.92 7.90 -13.39
C LYS A 357 17.47 8.33 -13.21
N THR A 358 17.05 8.44 -11.96
CA THR A 358 15.73 8.99 -11.61
C THR A 358 15.68 10.46 -11.99
N VAL A 359 14.76 10.80 -12.89
CA VAL A 359 14.58 12.16 -13.40
C VAL A 359 13.42 12.84 -12.68
N ALA A 360 12.33 12.12 -12.47
CA ALA A 360 11.21 12.58 -11.66
C ALA A 360 10.58 11.43 -10.89
N LYS A 361 10.00 11.76 -9.74
CA LYS A 361 9.31 10.83 -8.86
C LYS A 361 8.14 11.55 -8.19
N TYR A 362 6.98 10.92 -8.21
CA TYR A 362 5.77 11.41 -7.59
C TYR A 362 4.94 10.27 -7.01
N HIS A 363 4.92 10.15 -5.69
CA HIS A 363 4.36 9.01 -4.97
C HIS A 363 3.35 9.51 -3.95
N PHE A 364 2.24 8.79 -3.79
CA PHE A 364 1.15 9.18 -2.91
C PHE A 364 0.76 8.06 -1.95
N TYR A 365 0.38 8.53 -0.75
CA TYR A 365 -0.36 7.80 0.25
C TYR A 365 -1.51 8.72 0.70
N PRO A 366 -2.75 8.23 0.88
CA PRO A 366 -3.23 6.86 0.64
C PRO A 366 -3.34 6.48 -0.85
N SER A 367 -3.85 5.30 -1.17
CA SER A 367 -3.97 4.82 -2.56
C SER A 367 -4.94 5.64 -3.40
N VAL A 368 -4.85 5.49 -4.73
CA VAL A 368 -5.81 6.09 -5.67
C VAL A 368 -7.25 5.68 -5.35
N HIS A 369 -7.43 4.45 -4.86
CA HIS A 369 -8.74 3.92 -4.54
C HIS A 369 -9.38 4.72 -3.41
N GLU A 370 -8.65 4.98 -2.34
CA GLU A 370 -9.18 5.73 -1.20
C GLU A 370 -9.50 7.17 -1.59
N ARG A 371 -8.61 7.83 -2.34
CA ARG A 371 -8.88 9.18 -2.89
C ARG A 371 -10.12 9.21 -3.78
N MET A 372 -10.29 8.20 -4.64
CA MET A 372 -11.44 8.11 -5.51
C MET A 372 -12.72 7.86 -4.71
N VAL A 373 -12.68 7.01 -3.68
CA VAL A 373 -13.82 6.81 -2.75
C VAL A 373 -14.19 8.14 -2.11
N LYS A 374 -13.22 8.90 -1.59
CA LYS A 374 -13.49 10.23 -1.00
C LYS A 374 -14.12 11.18 -2.02
N ALA A 375 -13.59 11.22 -3.24
CA ALA A 375 -14.15 12.03 -4.32
C ALA A 375 -15.57 11.59 -4.72
N MET A 376 -15.85 10.28 -4.72
CA MET A 376 -17.18 9.73 -4.99
C MET A 376 -18.16 10.07 -3.86
N VAL A 377 -17.76 9.88 -2.60
CA VAL A 377 -18.57 10.23 -1.44
C VAL A 377 -18.97 11.71 -1.53
N GLN A 378 -18.01 12.59 -1.81
CA GLN A 378 -18.27 14.02 -1.99
C GLN A 378 -19.23 14.30 -3.16
N TYR A 379 -18.98 13.71 -4.32
CA TYR A 379 -19.83 13.85 -5.51
C TYR A 379 -21.28 13.41 -5.24
N PHE A 380 -21.48 12.26 -4.60
CA PHE A 380 -22.81 11.74 -4.31
C PHE A 380 -23.50 12.50 -3.17
N TYR A 381 -22.75 12.98 -2.19
CA TYR A 381 -23.29 13.87 -1.16
C TYR A 381 -23.80 15.17 -1.79
N GLU A 382 -23.05 15.76 -2.73
CA GLU A 382 -23.48 16.94 -3.48
C GLU A 382 -24.76 16.67 -4.29
N MET A 383 -24.82 15.54 -5.01
CA MET A 383 -26.04 15.11 -5.71
C MET A 383 -27.24 14.99 -4.77
N TYR A 384 -27.05 14.36 -3.61
CA TYR A 384 -28.06 14.22 -2.56
C TYR A 384 -28.55 15.59 -2.06
N THR A 385 -27.63 16.49 -1.69
CA THR A 385 -27.99 17.83 -1.19
C THR A 385 -28.68 18.70 -2.25
N ASN A 386 -28.43 18.44 -3.53
CA ASN A 386 -29.09 19.11 -4.66
C ASN A 386 -30.45 18.48 -5.02
N GLY A 387 -30.91 17.45 -4.29
CA GLY A 387 -32.19 16.78 -4.51
C GLY A 387 -32.25 15.94 -5.80
N SER A 388 -31.11 15.66 -6.42
CA SER A 388 -31.04 14.89 -7.68
C SER A 388 -30.94 13.40 -7.37
N HIS A 389 -31.76 12.56 -8.02
CA HIS A 389 -31.75 11.08 -7.85
C HIS A 389 -32.11 10.57 -6.43
N LEU A 390 -32.85 11.36 -5.66
CA LEU A 390 -33.30 10.95 -4.33
C LEU A 390 -34.47 9.96 -4.43
N ALA A 391 -34.29 8.79 -3.84
CA ALA A 391 -35.40 7.89 -3.50
C ALA A 391 -35.44 7.73 -1.98
N VAL A 392 -36.64 7.84 -1.42
CA VAL A 392 -36.88 7.64 0.01
C VAL A 392 -37.65 6.32 0.12
N ASP A 393 -37.10 5.35 0.84
CA ASP A 393 -37.92 4.21 1.25
C ASP A 393 -38.85 4.70 2.35
N THR A 394 -40.17 4.58 2.14
CA THR A 394 -41.14 4.89 3.20
C THR A 394 -40.84 4.01 4.43
N PRO A 395 -40.70 4.61 5.62
CA PRO A 395 -40.44 3.84 6.82
C PRO A 395 -41.47 2.72 7.00
N ARG A 396 -41.02 1.56 7.48
CA ARG A 396 -41.90 0.75 8.32
C ARG A 396 -42.06 1.53 9.61
N GLU A 397 -43.16 2.26 9.75
CA GLU A 397 -43.46 3.15 10.88
C GLU A 397 -43.49 2.43 12.26
N ASP A 398 -43.35 1.10 12.29
CA ASP A 398 -43.64 0.27 13.47
C ASP A 398 -42.39 -0.24 14.21
N CYS A 399 -41.19 0.28 13.96
CA CYS A 399 -39.97 -0.20 14.62
C CYS A 399 -39.44 0.81 15.67
N ASP A 400 -39.53 0.45 16.95
CA ASP A 400 -39.00 1.25 18.07
C ASP A 400 -37.49 1.53 17.95
N ASP A 401 -36.73 0.63 17.30
CA ASP A 401 -35.31 0.86 16.99
C ASP A 401 -35.10 2.06 16.07
N CYS A 402 -36.03 2.34 15.15
CA CYS A 402 -35.93 3.49 14.24
C CYS A 402 -36.07 4.82 14.99
N LYS A 403 -36.86 4.89 16.07
CA LYS A 403 -37.09 6.14 16.81
C LYS A 403 -35.89 6.53 17.67
N TRP A 404 -35.31 5.58 18.40
CA TRP A 404 -34.05 5.79 19.14
C TRP A 404 -32.90 6.19 18.21
N PHE A 405 -32.89 5.63 17.01
CA PHE A 405 -31.93 6.00 15.97
C PHE A 405 -32.17 7.43 15.47
N LEU A 406 -33.40 7.84 15.16
CA LEU A 406 -33.68 9.20 14.69
C LEU A 406 -33.27 10.28 15.72
N ASP A 407 -33.47 10.03 17.01
CA ASP A 407 -33.12 10.98 18.08
C ASP A 407 -31.60 11.10 18.30
N THR A 408 -30.85 10.00 18.17
CA THR A 408 -29.39 9.99 18.31
C THR A 408 -28.70 10.63 17.09
N TYR A 409 -29.33 10.58 15.91
CA TYR A 409 -28.73 10.94 14.63
C TYR A 409 -28.95 12.41 14.21
N ALA A 410 -29.93 13.10 14.80
CA ALA A 410 -30.26 14.50 14.47
C ALA A 410 -29.14 15.53 14.76
N SER A 411 -28.10 15.15 15.53
CA SER A 411 -27.04 16.08 15.97
C SER A 411 -25.92 16.30 14.95
N ASN A 412 -25.70 15.40 13.96
CA ASN A 412 -24.67 15.57 12.92
C ASN A 412 -24.99 14.85 11.59
N PRO A 413 -25.96 15.35 10.80
CA PRO A 413 -26.48 14.66 9.61
C PRO A 413 -25.44 14.55 8.48
N LYS A 414 -24.53 15.53 8.34
CA LYS A 414 -23.52 15.53 7.27
C LYS A 414 -22.48 14.44 7.46
N GLU A 415 -21.84 14.37 8.64
CA GLU A 415 -20.79 13.37 8.88
C GLU A 415 -21.34 11.95 8.78
N GLN A 416 -22.58 11.73 9.22
CA GLN A 416 -23.26 10.44 9.12
C GLN A 416 -23.55 10.08 7.67
N ALA A 417 -24.05 11.01 6.87
CA ALA A 417 -24.28 10.76 5.45
C ALA A 417 -22.99 10.38 4.71
N MET A 418 -21.90 11.08 5.02
CA MET A 418 -20.58 10.75 4.46
C MET A 418 -20.10 9.35 4.88
N ALA A 419 -20.34 8.95 6.14
CA ALA A 419 -19.95 7.63 6.64
C ALA A 419 -20.77 6.47 6.03
N PHE A 420 -22.09 6.64 5.90
CA PHE A 420 -22.95 5.66 5.19
C PHE A 420 -22.51 5.50 3.74
N LEU A 421 -22.34 6.62 3.03
CA LEU A 421 -21.84 6.63 1.66
C LEU A 421 -20.47 5.94 1.55
N GLN A 422 -19.54 6.24 2.45
CA GLN A 422 -18.20 5.65 2.41
C GLN A 422 -18.26 4.12 2.52
N ASN A 423 -19.05 3.59 3.45
CA ASN A 423 -19.23 2.15 3.63
C ASN A 423 -19.84 1.48 2.38
N ASP A 424 -20.86 2.09 1.79
CA ASP A 424 -21.53 1.52 0.63
C ASP A 424 -20.71 1.65 -0.65
N ILE A 425 -20.01 2.76 -0.85
CA ILE A 425 -19.08 2.97 -1.98
C ILE A 425 -17.91 1.97 -1.87
N GLN A 426 -17.44 1.65 -0.67
CA GLN A 426 -16.45 0.59 -0.47
C GLN A 426 -17.00 -0.79 -0.89
N ARG A 427 -18.22 -1.14 -0.46
CA ARG A 427 -18.88 -2.41 -0.83
C ARG A 427 -19.17 -2.51 -2.31
N MET A 428 -19.78 -1.49 -2.89
CA MET A 428 -19.98 -1.39 -4.34
C MET A 428 -18.64 -1.46 -5.07
N SER A 429 -17.62 -0.84 -4.49
CA SER A 429 -16.23 -0.92 -4.93
C SER A 429 -15.75 -2.35 -5.17
N GLN A 430 -16.00 -3.20 -4.18
CA GLN A 430 -15.63 -4.61 -4.23
C GLN A 430 -16.48 -5.38 -5.24
N ARG A 431 -17.78 -5.08 -5.35
CA ARG A 431 -18.70 -5.73 -6.30
C ARG A 431 -18.44 -5.36 -7.76
N SER A 432 -18.03 -4.12 -8.04
CA SER A 432 -17.81 -3.65 -9.42
C SER A 432 -16.71 -4.40 -10.16
N ARG A 433 -15.85 -5.11 -9.41
CA ARG A 433 -14.81 -6.01 -9.95
C ARG A 433 -15.37 -7.15 -10.80
N THR A 434 -16.58 -7.61 -10.50
CA THR A 434 -17.20 -8.73 -11.21
C THR A 434 -18.10 -8.28 -12.36
N TRP A 435 -18.20 -6.97 -12.60
CA TRP A 435 -18.99 -6.46 -13.72
C TRP A 435 -18.25 -6.71 -15.04
N PRO A 436 -18.88 -7.37 -16.02
CA PRO A 436 -18.27 -7.56 -17.33
C PRO A 436 -18.01 -6.20 -17.99
N LEU A 437 -16.85 -6.08 -18.66
CA LEU A 437 -16.45 -4.83 -19.32
C LEU A 437 -17.34 -4.50 -20.53
N ASP A 438 -17.74 -5.54 -21.29
CA ASP A 438 -18.42 -5.40 -22.58
C ASP A 438 -19.94 -5.61 -22.51
N ASP A 439 -20.50 -5.65 -21.31
CA ASP A 439 -21.93 -5.93 -21.15
C ASP A 439 -22.74 -4.63 -21.08
N SER A 440 -23.09 -4.13 -22.27
CA SER A 440 -23.96 -2.94 -22.43
C SER A 440 -25.37 -3.14 -21.89
N GLU A 441 -25.85 -4.38 -21.75
CA GLU A 441 -27.15 -4.66 -21.10
C GLU A 441 -27.08 -4.42 -19.59
N ASN A 442 -25.90 -4.57 -18.99
CA ASN A 442 -25.67 -4.29 -17.58
C ASN A 442 -25.52 -2.80 -17.26
N ASP A 443 -25.35 -1.92 -18.25
CA ASP A 443 -25.10 -0.51 -18.01
C ASP A 443 -26.30 0.24 -17.46
N THR A 444 -27.52 -0.24 -17.73
CA THR A 444 -28.77 0.30 -17.18
C THR A 444 -29.11 -0.24 -15.79
N LYS A 445 -28.33 -1.19 -15.25
CA LYS A 445 -28.61 -1.75 -13.93
C LYS A 445 -28.35 -0.70 -12.85
N GLU A 446 -29.37 -0.45 -12.06
CA GLU A 446 -29.33 0.48 -10.94
C GLU A 446 -28.72 -0.17 -9.69
N GLU A 447 -27.91 0.59 -8.97
CA GLU A 447 -27.33 0.27 -7.68
C GLU A 447 -27.73 1.38 -6.69
N ARG A 448 -28.02 0.99 -5.45
CA ARG A 448 -28.45 1.90 -4.38
C ARG A 448 -27.27 2.18 -3.45
N LEU A 449 -26.92 3.44 -3.26
CA LEU A 449 -25.94 3.92 -2.28
C LEU A 449 -26.67 4.60 -1.14
N PHE A 450 -26.69 3.99 0.03
CA PHE A 450 -27.37 4.56 1.18
C PHE A 450 -26.58 5.77 1.71
N VAL A 451 -27.29 6.89 1.90
CA VAL A 451 -26.80 8.10 2.59
C VAL A 451 -27.32 8.13 4.03
N SER A 452 -28.37 7.38 4.33
CA SER A 452 -28.85 7.11 5.68
C SER A 452 -29.53 5.75 5.69
N MET A 453 -30.11 5.32 6.82
CA MET A 453 -30.91 4.07 6.82
C MET A 453 -32.16 4.14 5.92
N MET A 454 -32.62 5.34 5.56
CA MET A 454 -33.91 5.55 4.88
C MET A 454 -33.77 6.21 3.50
N GLU A 455 -32.62 6.82 3.25
CA GLU A 455 -32.35 7.57 2.02
C GLU A 455 -31.18 6.95 1.28
N TYR A 456 -31.30 6.92 -0.04
CA TYR A 456 -30.24 6.45 -0.92
C TYR A 456 -30.21 7.25 -2.21
N VAL A 457 -29.03 7.29 -2.81
CA VAL A 457 -28.81 7.73 -4.17
C VAL A 457 -28.87 6.50 -5.07
N VAL A 458 -29.66 6.58 -6.14
CA VAL A 458 -29.70 5.54 -7.18
C VAL A 458 -28.77 5.95 -8.30
N LEU A 459 -27.90 5.05 -8.73
CA LEU A 459 -27.08 5.24 -9.92
C LEU A 459 -27.07 4.00 -10.80
N THR A 460 -26.92 4.23 -12.09
CA THR A 460 -26.65 3.17 -13.06
C THR A 460 -25.18 2.75 -13.00
N ARG A 461 -24.89 1.50 -13.39
CA ARG A 461 -23.50 1.05 -13.57
C ARG A 461 -22.74 1.90 -14.58
N LYS A 462 -23.43 2.44 -15.59
CA LYS A 462 -22.84 3.39 -16.54
C LYS A 462 -22.36 4.66 -15.84
N GLU A 463 -23.20 5.29 -15.02
CA GLU A 463 -22.82 6.50 -14.28
C GLU A 463 -21.62 6.24 -13.35
N TRP A 464 -21.56 5.08 -12.69
CA TRP A 464 -20.39 4.68 -11.92
C TRP A 464 -19.12 4.62 -12.78
N ARG A 465 -19.18 3.93 -13.93
CA ARG A 465 -18.03 3.77 -14.83
C ARG A 465 -17.59 5.10 -15.44
N ASP A 466 -18.54 5.96 -15.80
CA ASP A 466 -18.29 7.28 -16.37
C ASP A 466 -17.58 8.17 -15.36
N PHE A 467 -18.06 8.21 -14.11
CA PHE A 467 -17.38 8.91 -13.02
C PHE A 467 -15.96 8.37 -12.82
N GLU A 468 -15.82 7.05 -12.65
CA GLU A 468 -14.54 6.40 -12.39
C GLU A 468 -13.54 6.70 -13.50
N ARG A 469 -13.96 6.59 -14.78
CA ARG A 469 -13.13 6.90 -15.94
C ARG A 469 -12.73 8.37 -15.98
N ALA A 470 -13.68 9.30 -15.80
CA ALA A 470 -13.42 10.73 -15.84
C ALA A 470 -12.46 11.16 -14.72
N TRP A 471 -12.65 10.63 -13.51
CA TRP A 471 -11.80 10.88 -12.37
C TRP A 471 -10.39 10.32 -12.59
N LEU A 472 -10.25 9.04 -12.99
CA LEU A 472 -8.95 8.42 -13.27
C LEU A 472 -8.21 9.13 -14.39
N MET A 473 -8.90 9.53 -15.46
CA MET A 473 -8.32 10.30 -16.56
C MET A 473 -7.71 11.62 -16.06
N THR A 474 -8.49 12.37 -15.28
CA THR A 474 -8.07 13.66 -14.73
C THR A 474 -6.86 13.48 -13.80
N HIS A 475 -6.94 12.49 -12.92
CA HIS A 475 -5.88 12.15 -11.97
C HIS A 475 -4.58 11.72 -12.67
N PHE A 476 -4.66 10.82 -13.66
CA PHE A 476 -3.49 10.37 -14.41
C PHE A 476 -2.83 11.47 -15.23
N ARG A 477 -3.62 12.34 -15.88
CA ARG A 477 -3.07 13.52 -16.57
C ARG A 477 -2.31 14.42 -15.60
N ALA A 478 -2.91 14.72 -14.44
CA ALA A 478 -2.26 15.53 -13.42
C ALA A 478 -0.95 14.90 -12.91
N MET A 479 -0.91 13.57 -12.74
CA MET A 479 0.31 12.86 -12.35
C MET A 479 1.40 12.92 -13.42
N LEU A 480 1.04 12.66 -14.68
CA LEU A 480 1.93 12.74 -15.81
C LEU A 480 2.48 14.16 -15.97
N ASP A 481 1.62 15.17 -15.94
CA ASP A 481 2.00 16.58 -16.05
C ASP A 481 3.04 16.97 -15.00
N ARG A 482 2.82 16.56 -13.73
CA ARG A 482 3.78 16.79 -12.64
C ARG A 482 5.09 16.04 -12.84
N ALA A 483 5.04 14.82 -13.34
CA ALA A 483 6.24 14.02 -13.63
C ALA A 483 7.05 14.65 -14.78
N TYR A 484 6.38 15.17 -15.81
CA TYR A 484 7.02 15.89 -16.91
C TYR A 484 7.60 17.23 -16.47
N GLU A 485 6.87 18.00 -15.69
CA GLU A 485 7.34 19.28 -15.14
C GLU A 485 8.62 19.07 -14.31
N LYS A 486 8.61 18.09 -13.39
CA LYS A 486 9.79 17.77 -12.58
C LYS A 486 10.96 17.22 -13.40
N SER A 487 10.68 16.57 -14.52
CA SER A 487 11.74 16.00 -15.36
C SER A 487 12.41 17.00 -16.30
N GLY A 488 11.88 18.23 -16.39
CA GLY A 488 12.37 19.23 -17.33
C GLY A 488 12.10 18.84 -18.79
N VAL A 489 11.10 17.99 -19.04
CA VAL A 489 10.65 17.67 -20.39
C VAL A 489 9.63 18.72 -20.82
N GLU A 490 10.02 19.53 -21.81
CA GLU A 490 9.14 20.52 -22.45
C GLU A 490 7.83 19.91 -22.92
N VAL A 491 6.72 20.65 -22.78
CA VAL A 491 5.35 20.17 -23.01
C VAL A 491 5.19 19.58 -24.40
N GLU A 492 5.75 20.24 -25.40
CA GLU A 492 5.69 19.87 -26.81
C GLU A 492 6.50 18.60 -27.12
N ALA A 493 7.51 18.28 -26.31
CA ALA A 493 8.35 17.11 -26.46
C ALA A 493 7.82 15.87 -25.72
N ARG A 494 6.80 16.02 -24.86
CA ARG A 494 6.32 14.96 -23.94
C ARG A 494 5.94 13.65 -24.63
N PRO A 495 5.16 13.63 -25.74
CA PRO A 495 4.75 12.37 -26.37
C PRO A 495 5.88 11.71 -27.15
N GLN A 496 6.85 12.49 -27.64
CA GLN A 496 7.95 12.01 -28.48
C GLN A 496 9.18 11.58 -27.65
N ARG A 497 9.25 11.99 -26.39
CA ARG A 497 10.42 11.75 -25.53
C ARG A 497 10.26 10.56 -24.59
N ILE A 498 9.06 9.98 -24.45
CA ILE A 498 8.88 8.70 -23.74
C ILE A 498 9.15 7.56 -24.72
N ASP A 499 10.19 6.79 -24.44
CA ASP A 499 10.54 5.62 -25.25
C ASP A 499 9.78 4.37 -24.78
N HIS A 500 9.59 4.25 -23.46
CA HIS A 500 8.95 3.11 -22.81
C HIS A 500 7.96 3.52 -21.73
N PHE A 501 6.86 2.78 -21.68
CA PHE A 501 5.84 2.94 -20.65
C PHE A 501 5.60 1.61 -19.94
N LEU A 502 5.78 1.60 -18.62
CA LEU A 502 5.57 0.46 -17.75
C LEU A 502 4.40 0.76 -16.82
N ILE A 503 3.33 -0.02 -16.93
CA ILE A 503 2.16 0.06 -16.05
C ILE A 503 2.10 -1.20 -15.24
N VAL A 504 2.12 -1.03 -13.93
CA VAL A 504 1.94 -2.13 -13.00
C VAL A 504 0.81 -1.83 -12.07
N ASP A 505 -0.35 -2.38 -12.39
CA ASP A 505 -1.59 -2.13 -11.68
C ASP A 505 -2.09 -3.41 -11.00
N GLU A 506 -1.94 -3.46 -9.68
CA GLU A 506 -2.52 -4.46 -8.78
C GLU A 506 -3.83 -4.00 -8.15
N SER A 507 -4.25 -2.78 -8.46
CA SER A 507 -5.54 -2.32 -8.00
C SER A 507 -6.66 -3.04 -8.73
N ARG A 508 -7.86 -2.79 -8.20
CA ARG A 508 -9.12 -3.18 -8.83
C ARG A 508 -9.35 -2.55 -10.21
N PHE A 509 -8.56 -1.55 -10.61
CA PHE A 509 -8.71 -0.84 -11.88
C PHE A 509 -7.88 -1.45 -13.01
N ARG A 510 -7.09 -2.52 -12.76
CA ARG A 510 -6.13 -3.14 -13.70
C ARG A 510 -6.61 -3.28 -15.14
N ASN A 511 -7.88 -3.63 -15.35
CA ASN A 511 -8.44 -3.84 -16.68
C ASN A 511 -8.67 -2.53 -17.46
N ARG A 512 -8.77 -1.39 -16.76
CA ARG A 512 -9.12 -0.08 -17.32
C ARG A 512 -7.96 0.90 -17.25
N THR A 513 -7.14 0.85 -16.20
CA THR A 513 -6.02 1.76 -15.97
C THR A 513 -5.09 1.86 -17.17
N SER A 514 -4.69 0.74 -17.78
CA SER A 514 -3.83 0.78 -18.97
C SER A 514 -4.48 1.57 -20.11
N SER A 515 -5.77 1.33 -20.39
CA SER A 515 -6.48 2.04 -21.46
C SER A 515 -6.64 3.53 -21.17
N ILE A 516 -7.03 3.88 -19.93
CA ILE A 516 -7.24 5.27 -19.48
C ILE A 516 -5.90 6.01 -19.48
N MET A 517 -4.82 5.38 -19.03
CA MET A 517 -3.48 5.96 -19.00
C MET A 517 -2.93 6.18 -20.42
N ARG A 518 -3.14 5.24 -21.35
CA ARG A 518 -2.78 5.44 -22.76
C ARG A 518 -3.55 6.62 -23.39
N GLU A 519 -4.83 6.74 -23.08
CA GLU A 519 -5.63 7.88 -23.52
C GLU A 519 -5.20 9.19 -22.81
N ALA A 520 -4.80 9.14 -21.54
CA ALA A 520 -4.22 10.27 -20.82
C ALA A 520 -2.90 10.75 -21.48
N LEU A 521 -2.13 9.84 -22.06
CA LEU A 521 -0.92 10.11 -22.86
C LEU A 521 -1.21 10.60 -24.29
N GLY A 522 -2.48 10.86 -24.64
CA GLY A 522 -2.87 11.38 -25.95
C GLY A 522 -3.17 10.29 -27.00
N GLY A 523 -3.34 9.03 -26.59
CA GLY A 523 -3.79 7.95 -27.49
C GLY A 523 -2.80 7.57 -28.59
N SER A 524 -1.53 7.94 -28.45
CA SER A 524 -0.48 7.58 -29.40
C SER A 524 -0.35 6.06 -29.51
N ALA A 525 -0.56 5.54 -30.72
CA ALA A 525 -0.38 4.12 -31.05
C ALA A 525 1.08 3.64 -30.98
N GLU A 526 2.03 4.56 -30.74
CA GLU A 526 3.48 4.28 -30.80
C GLU A 526 4.14 4.09 -29.42
N LEU A 527 3.38 4.22 -28.32
CA LEU A 527 3.94 3.94 -26.99
C LEU A 527 4.26 2.44 -26.87
N ASN A 528 5.55 2.13 -26.75
CA ASN A 528 6.01 0.78 -26.44
C ASN A 528 5.65 0.46 -24.98
N GLU A 529 4.45 -0.07 -24.78
CA GLU A 529 4.09 -0.65 -23.50
C GLU A 529 4.94 -1.90 -23.31
N LEU A 530 5.81 -1.83 -22.31
CA LEU A 530 6.62 -2.98 -21.93
C LEU A 530 5.73 -3.92 -21.12
N VAL A 531 5.11 -4.87 -21.83
CA VAL A 531 4.37 -5.98 -21.23
C VAL A 531 5.07 -7.25 -21.62
N ASP A 532 5.78 -7.87 -20.67
CA ASP A 532 6.28 -9.22 -20.86
C ASP A 532 5.15 -10.20 -20.47
N PRO A 533 4.64 -11.04 -21.39
CA PRO A 533 3.61 -12.02 -21.05
C PRO A 533 4.09 -13.08 -20.03
N VAL A 534 5.40 -13.27 -19.89
CA VAL A 534 6.02 -14.17 -18.90
C VAL A 534 6.08 -13.53 -17.52
N ILE A 535 6.30 -12.21 -17.45
CA ILE A 535 6.24 -11.45 -16.21
C ILE A 535 4.77 -11.03 -16.02
N GLU A 536 3.98 -11.91 -15.40
CA GLU A 536 2.57 -11.64 -15.06
C GLU A 536 2.44 -10.18 -14.52
N ARG A 537 1.37 -9.44 -14.86
CA ARG A 537 1.21 -8.04 -14.38
C ARG A 537 0.93 -7.93 -12.87
N LYS A 538 1.49 -8.80 -12.03
CA LYS A 538 1.58 -8.61 -10.59
C LYS A 538 2.86 -7.83 -10.30
N LEU A 539 2.73 -6.74 -9.55
CA LEU A 539 3.80 -5.84 -9.17
C LEU A 539 4.91 -6.57 -8.46
N GLY A 540 4.56 -7.46 -7.53
CA GLY A 540 5.55 -8.27 -6.84
C GLY A 540 6.44 -9.06 -7.81
N LEU A 541 5.91 -9.54 -8.95
CA LEU A 541 6.68 -10.41 -9.85
C LEU A 541 7.67 -9.56 -10.65
N VAL A 542 7.19 -8.43 -11.17
CA VAL A 542 8.01 -7.45 -11.87
C VAL A 542 9.16 -6.97 -10.97
N ILE A 543 8.87 -6.59 -9.72
CA ILE A 543 9.88 -6.10 -8.78
C ILE A 543 10.88 -7.20 -8.43
N SER A 544 10.42 -8.42 -8.12
CA SER A 544 11.28 -9.57 -7.82
C SER A 544 12.25 -9.88 -8.96
N HIS A 545 11.75 -9.83 -10.21
CA HIS A 545 12.58 -10.02 -11.39
C HIS A 545 13.67 -8.96 -11.51
N GLY A 546 13.31 -7.70 -11.25
CA GLY A 546 14.26 -6.60 -11.17
C GLY A 546 15.37 -6.78 -10.16
N ALA A 547 14.99 -7.14 -8.93
CA ALA A 547 15.92 -7.39 -7.84
C ALA A 547 16.88 -8.53 -8.18
N ALA A 548 16.37 -9.64 -8.72
CA ALA A 548 17.16 -10.78 -9.14
C ALA A 548 18.13 -10.45 -10.28
N ARG A 549 17.68 -9.66 -11.28
CA ARG A 549 18.54 -9.18 -12.38
C ARG A 549 19.68 -8.31 -11.87
N PHE A 550 19.39 -7.40 -10.95
CA PHE A 550 20.43 -6.55 -10.37
C PHE A 550 21.41 -7.34 -9.51
N ALA A 551 20.91 -8.32 -8.74
CA ALA A 551 21.74 -9.23 -7.96
C ALA A 551 22.72 -10.01 -8.84
N ASP A 552 22.24 -10.59 -9.95
CA ASP A 552 23.07 -11.30 -10.93
C ASP A 552 24.14 -10.42 -11.56
N TYR A 553 23.79 -9.17 -11.90
CA TYR A 553 24.77 -8.19 -12.38
C TYR A 553 25.90 -7.96 -11.35
N LEU A 554 25.56 -7.82 -10.06
CA LEU A 554 26.55 -7.66 -9.00
C LEU A 554 27.42 -8.92 -8.82
N THR A 555 26.82 -10.12 -8.91
CA THR A 555 27.55 -11.40 -8.88
C THR A 555 28.54 -11.52 -10.05
N LYS A 556 28.11 -11.20 -11.27
CA LYS A 556 28.98 -11.25 -12.47
C LYS A 556 30.11 -10.23 -12.37
N ARG A 557 29.83 -9.02 -11.88
CA ARG A 557 30.82 -7.95 -11.70
C ARG A 557 31.91 -8.35 -10.71
N SER A 558 31.56 -8.98 -9.59
CA SER A 558 32.55 -9.36 -8.57
C SER A 558 33.43 -10.54 -9.00
N SER A 559 32.86 -11.52 -9.71
CA SER A 559 33.58 -12.69 -10.20
C SER A 559 34.76 -12.33 -11.13
N ARG A 560 34.69 -11.19 -11.82
CA ARG A 560 35.73 -10.71 -12.72
C ARG A 560 36.98 -10.19 -11.99
N HIS A 561 36.92 -9.89 -10.69
CA HIS A 561 37.93 -9.04 -10.05
C HIS A 561 38.64 -9.59 -8.81
N SER A 562 38.12 -10.57 -8.05
CA SER A 562 38.74 -10.84 -6.74
C SER A 562 38.42 -12.13 -5.96
N CYS A 563 37.73 -13.13 -6.51
CA CYS A 563 37.43 -14.36 -5.74
C CYS A 563 38.39 -15.54 -6.02
N GLN A 564 39.64 -15.26 -6.41
CA GLN A 564 40.71 -16.26 -6.54
C GLN A 564 41.47 -16.44 -5.23
#